data_AF-A0A401QJE6-F1
#
_entry.id   AF-A0A401QJE6-F1
#
_cell.length_a   1.000
_cell.length_b   1.000
_cell.length_c   1.000
_cell.angle_alpha   90.00
_cell.angle_beta   90.00
_cell.angle_gamma   90.00
#
_symmetry.space_group_name_H-M   'P 1'
#
loop_
_entity.id
_entity.type
_entity.pdbx_description
1 polymer ?
#
loop_
_entity_poly.entity_id
_entity_poly.type
_entity_poly.pdbx_seq_one_letter_code
_entity_poly.pdbx_strand_id
1 'polypeptide(L)'
;MRSDTDGNACMRSDTGGKARMRSDTDGNACMRSDTGGNTCMRSDTDGNARMRSDTGSNACMRSDTDGNTRMRSDTGGNACMHSDTDGNACMRSDTSGNACMRSDTSGNTCMHSDTSGNACMRSDTDGNACMRSDTSSNTCMHSDTSGNARMRSDTSGNACMRSDTDSNARMRSDTGGNACMRSDTSGIACMRSDTSGNMRACAVTPAATLAHAQ
;
A
#
# COMPACT_ATOMS: atom_id res chain seq x y z
N MET A 1 -24.31 1.19 -7.21
CA MET A 1 -24.49 2.60 -7.63
C MET A 1 -23.49 2.93 -8.72
N ARG A 2 -23.88 3.78 -9.67
CA ARG A 2 -23.01 4.36 -10.70
C ARG A 2 -23.28 5.86 -10.73
N SER A 3 -22.24 6.66 -10.93
CA SER A 3 -22.32 8.11 -11.06
C SER A 3 -21.33 8.55 -12.13
N ASP A 4 -21.83 9.20 -13.18
CA ASP A 4 -21.04 9.73 -14.28
C ASP A 4 -21.36 11.23 -14.39
N THR A 5 -20.38 12.10 -14.15
CA THR A 5 -20.63 13.56 -14.00
C THR A 5 -19.39 14.40 -14.29
N ASP A 6 -19.56 15.52 -14.98
CA ASP A 6 -18.52 16.51 -15.29
C ASP A 6 -18.05 17.34 -14.05
N GLY A 7 -18.67 17.11 -12.89
CA GLY A 7 -18.32 17.77 -11.63
C GLY A 7 -18.26 16.79 -10.46
N ASN A 8 -18.09 17.30 -9.23
CA ASN A 8 -17.86 16.45 -8.06
C ASN A 8 -18.95 15.36 -7.86
N ALA A 9 -18.51 14.12 -7.66
CA ALA A 9 -19.38 12.98 -7.37
C ALA A 9 -19.19 12.49 -5.93
N CYS A 10 -20.31 12.26 -5.23
CA CYS A 10 -20.32 11.67 -3.89
C CYS A 10 -21.31 10.51 -3.84
N MET A 11 -20.83 9.29 -3.63
CA MET A 11 -21.67 8.10 -3.41
C MET A 11 -21.50 7.54 -2.01
N ARG A 12 -22.62 7.14 -1.42
CA ARG A 12 -22.66 6.41 -0.16
C ARG A 12 -23.59 5.22 -0.25
N SER A 13 -23.14 4.07 0.23
CA SER A 13 -23.91 2.83 0.24
C SER A 13 -23.81 2.15 1.60
N ASP A 14 -24.92 2.06 2.31
CA ASP A 14 -25.01 1.37 3.60
C ASP A 14 -25.97 0.16 3.42
N THR A 15 -25.45 -1.07 3.40
CA THR A 15 -26.25 -2.27 3.07
C THR A 15 -25.85 -3.50 3.88
N GLY A 16 -26.79 -4.41 4.16
CA GLY A 16 -26.45 -5.73 4.74
C GLY A 16 -25.79 -6.72 3.75
N GLY A 17 -25.84 -6.43 2.45
CA GLY A 17 -25.51 -7.35 1.37
C GLY A 17 -24.17 -7.06 0.69
N LYS A 18 -24.10 -7.19 -0.64
CA LYS A 18 -22.92 -6.80 -1.42
C LYS A 18 -23.08 -5.35 -1.87
N ALA A 19 -22.00 -4.57 -1.81
CA ALA A 19 -21.96 -3.21 -2.35
C ALA A 19 -21.07 -3.15 -3.60
N ARG A 20 -21.58 -2.55 -4.67
CA ARG A 20 -20.80 -2.21 -5.86
C ARG A 20 -21.01 -0.75 -6.23
N MET A 21 -19.96 0.04 -6.22
CA MET A 21 -19.98 1.46 -6.58
C MET A 21 -18.97 1.75 -7.68
N ARG A 22 -19.34 2.64 -8.60
CA ARG A 22 -18.46 3.13 -9.66
C ARG A 22 -18.70 4.63 -9.88
N SER A 23 -17.64 5.41 -9.90
CA SER A 23 -17.67 6.85 -10.17
C SER A 23 -16.72 7.16 -11.31
N ASP A 24 -17.22 7.81 -12.36
CA ASP A 24 -16.42 8.30 -13.47
C ASP A 24 -16.67 9.84 -13.53
N THR A 25 -15.65 10.68 -13.29
CA THR A 25 -15.86 12.14 -13.17
C THR A 25 -14.64 13.03 -13.44
N ASP A 26 -14.85 14.15 -14.12
CA ASP A 26 -13.81 15.18 -14.36
C ASP A 26 -13.49 16.01 -13.09
N GLY A 27 -14.26 15.84 -12.02
CA GLY A 27 -14.15 16.58 -10.76
C GLY A 27 -13.48 15.79 -9.64
N ASN A 28 -13.95 15.95 -8.41
CA ASN A 28 -13.53 15.09 -7.30
C ASN A 28 -14.52 13.95 -7.09
N ALA A 29 -14.02 12.75 -6.80
CA ALA A 29 -14.83 11.60 -6.44
C ALA A 29 -14.69 11.26 -4.96
N CYS A 30 -15.82 11.05 -4.28
CA CYS A 30 -15.85 10.50 -2.93
C CYS A 30 -16.83 9.31 -2.87
N MET A 31 -16.31 8.17 -2.46
CA MET A 31 -17.08 6.93 -2.31
C MET A 31 -16.94 6.37 -0.91
N ARG A 32 -18.07 6.03 -0.30
CA ARG A 32 -18.12 5.37 1.00
C ARG A 32 -19.09 4.18 1.01
N SER A 33 -18.62 3.03 1.47
CA SER A 33 -19.44 1.82 1.57
C SER A 33 -19.31 1.20 2.95
N ASP A 34 -20.43 1.04 3.64
CA ASP A 34 -20.50 0.39 4.95
C ASP A 34 -21.40 -0.85 4.80
N THR A 35 -20.85 -2.07 4.87
CA THR A 35 -21.64 -3.26 4.54
C THR A 35 -21.26 -4.57 5.24
N GLY A 36 -22.23 -5.46 5.45
CA GLY A 36 -21.97 -6.79 6.00
C GLY A 36 -21.29 -7.75 5.01
N GLY A 37 -21.53 -7.59 3.71
CA GLY A 37 -20.98 -8.45 2.66
C GLY A 37 -19.83 -7.79 1.88
N ASN A 38 -19.43 -8.34 0.74
CA ASN A 38 -18.27 -7.82 0.00
C ASN A 38 -18.55 -6.45 -0.61
N THR A 39 -17.50 -5.63 -0.63
CA THR A 39 -17.48 -4.33 -1.28
C THR A 39 -16.59 -4.36 -2.51
N CYS A 40 -17.07 -3.76 -3.60
CA CYS A 40 -16.23 -3.40 -4.75
C CYS A 40 -16.47 -1.93 -5.12
N MET A 41 -15.42 -1.13 -5.13
CA MET A 41 -15.48 0.28 -5.52
C MET A 41 -14.46 0.58 -6.63
N ARG A 42 -14.85 1.41 -7.59
CA ARG A 42 -13.99 1.89 -8.69
C ARG A 42 -14.18 3.39 -8.91
N SER A 43 -13.09 4.13 -8.97
CA SER A 43 -13.08 5.59 -9.21
C SER A 43 -12.17 5.90 -10.36
N ASP A 44 -12.69 6.57 -11.38
CA ASP A 44 -11.91 7.06 -12.52
C ASP A 44 -12.12 8.59 -12.54
N THR A 45 -11.08 9.41 -12.33
CA THR A 45 -11.27 10.87 -12.17
C THR A 45 -10.08 11.77 -12.49
N ASP A 46 -10.34 12.94 -13.08
CA ASP A 46 -9.30 13.93 -13.38
C ASP A 46 -8.93 14.83 -12.16
N GLY A 47 -9.63 14.68 -11.04
CA GLY A 47 -9.41 15.44 -9.82
C GLY A 47 -8.90 14.57 -8.67
N ASN A 48 -9.44 14.76 -7.46
CA ASN A 48 -9.05 13.94 -6.31
C ASN A 48 -10.05 12.81 -6.05
N ALA A 49 -9.54 11.62 -5.75
CA ALA A 49 -10.34 10.46 -5.38
C ALA A 49 -10.21 10.15 -3.88
N ARG A 50 -11.35 9.93 -3.22
CA ARG A 50 -11.41 9.45 -1.84
C ARG A 50 -12.34 8.26 -1.72
N MET A 51 -11.78 7.10 -1.36
CA MET A 51 -12.53 5.85 -1.24
C MET A 51 -12.42 5.29 0.19
N ARG A 52 -13.55 4.90 0.77
CA ARG A 52 -13.62 4.24 2.08
C ARG A 52 -14.55 3.03 2.04
N SER A 53 -14.06 1.87 2.46
CA SER A 53 -14.86 0.65 2.60
C SER A 53 -14.71 0.07 4.00
N ASP A 54 -15.84 -0.06 4.69
CA ASP A 54 -15.92 -0.74 5.97
C ASP A 54 -16.80 -1.99 5.76
N THR A 55 -16.22 -3.20 5.86
CA THR A 55 -16.95 -4.44 5.56
C THR A 55 -16.62 -5.64 6.43
N GLY A 56 -17.66 -6.40 6.82
CA GLY A 56 -17.51 -7.69 7.51
C GLY A 56 -16.91 -8.82 6.65
N SER A 57 -16.82 -8.65 5.33
CA SER A 57 -16.34 -9.69 4.39
C SER A 57 -15.10 -9.24 3.62
N ASN A 58 -15.08 -9.18 2.27
CA ASN A 58 -13.91 -8.76 1.50
C ASN A 58 -14.12 -7.39 0.85
N ALA A 59 -13.06 -6.61 0.72
CA ALA A 59 -13.04 -5.33 0.02
C ALA A 59 -12.11 -5.35 -1.19
N CYS A 60 -12.58 -4.79 -2.30
CA CYS A 60 -11.77 -4.51 -3.49
C CYS A 60 -11.97 -3.04 -3.91
N MET A 61 -10.88 -2.27 -3.96
CA MET A 61 -10.90 -0.87 -4.36
C MET A 61 -9.89 -0.61 -5.47
N ARG A 62 -10.33 0.12 -6.50
CA ARG A 62 -9.47 0.62 -7.58
C ARG A 62 -9.71 2.11 -7.80
N SER A 63 -8.64 2.87 -7.99
CA SER A 63 -8.69 4.28 -8.31
C SER A 63 -7.67 4.58 -9.41
N ASP A 64 -8.12 5.21 -10.50
CA ASP A 64 -7.29 5.73 -11.58
C ASP A 64 -7.53 7.26 -11.60
N THR A 65 -6.48 8.07 -11.40
CA THR A 65 -6.68 9.49 -11.00
C THR A 65 -5.57 10.46 -11.41
N ASP A 66 -5.92 11.58 -12.06
CA ASP A 66 -4.99 12.68 -12.41
C ASP A 66 -4.88 13.74 -11.29
N GLY A 67 -4.67 13.28 -10.06
CA GLY A 67 -4.65 14.13 -8.88
C GLY A 67 -4.23 13.38 -7.63
N ASN A 68 -4.88 13.64 -6.48
CA ASN A 68 -4.55 12.89 -5.26
C ASN A 68 -5.56 11.78 -4.98
N THR A 69 -5.02 10.60 -4.67
CA THR A 69 -5.81 9.43 -4.30
C THR A 69 -5.67 9.11 -2.82
N ARG A 70 -6.80 8.88 -2.15
CA ARG A 70 -6.84 8.33 -0.79
C ARG A 70 -7.80 7.16 -0.68
N MET A 71 -7.25 5.98 -0.41
CA MET A 71 -8.02 4.76 -0.19
C MET A 71 -7.87 4.24 1.24
N ARG A 72 -8.99 3.84 1.85
CA ARG A 72 -9.04 3.18 3.17
C ARG A 72 -9.96 1.97 3.14
N SER A 73 -9.47 0.84 3.62
CA SER A 73 -10.25 -0.40 3.77
C SER A 73 -10.11 -0.96 5.17
N ASP A 74 -11.24 -1.08 5.87
CA ASP A 74 -11.33 -1.69 7.18
C ASP A 74 -12.21 -2.94 7.05
N THR A 75 -11.65 -4.14 7.26
CA THR A 75 -12.38 -5.37 6.92
C THR A 75 -12.11 -6.62 7.76
N GLY A 76 -13.16 -7.42 8.00
CA GLY A 76 -13.05 -8.72 8.67
C GLY A 76 -12.48 -9.85 7.80
N GLY A 77 -12.51 -9.71 6.47
CA GLY A 77 -11.94 -10.65 5.50
C GLY A 77 -10.75 -10.03 4.78
N ASN A 78 -10.59 -10.26 3.49
CA ASN A 78 -9.44 -9.79 2.71
C ASN A 78 -9.64 -8.40 2.09
N ALA A 79 -8.55 -7.63 1.99
CA ALA A 79 -8.52 -6.35 1.30
C ALA A 79 -7.59 -6.39 0.07
N CYS A 80 -8.07 -5.89 -1.06
CA CYS A 80 -7.27 -5.65 -2.26
C CYS A 80 -7.46 -4.20 -2.72
N MET A 81 -6.38 -3.44 -2.75
CA MET A 81 -6.40 -2.03 -3.17
C MET A 81 -5.39 -1.79 -4.28
N HIS A 82 -5.80 -1.04 -5.29
CA HIS A 82 -4.94 -0.63 -6.40
C HIS A 82 -5.16 0.84 -6.75
N SER A 83 -4.07 1.60 -6.83
CA SER A 83 -4.05 3.01 -7.22
C SER A 83 -3.16 3.19 -8.44
N ASP A 84 -3.66 3.86 -9.46
CA ASP A 84 -2.88 4.48 -10.54
C ASP A 84 -3.09 5.99 -10.45
N THR A 85 -2.04 6.79 -10.32
CA THR A 85 -2.18 8.20 -9.91
C THR A 85 -1.09 9.13 -10.42
N ASP A 86 -1.47 10.13 -11.21
CA ASP A 86 -0.61 11.26 -11.60
C ASP A 86 -0.64 12.36 -10.52
N GLY A 87 -0.10 12.02 -9.36
CA GLY A 87 -0.08 12.89 -8.18
C GLY A 87 0.36 12.14 -6.93
N ASN A 88 -0.35 12.31 -5.81
CA ASN A 88 0.00 11.58 -4.58
C ASN A 88 -1.01 10.49 -4.24
N ALA A 89 -0.51 9.31 -3.88
CA ALA A 89 -1.32 8.17 -3.46
C ALA A 89 -1.12 7.86 -1.97
N CYS A 90 -2.23 7.68 -1.25
CA CYS A 90 -2.24 7.21 0.13
C CYS A 90 -3.22 6.06 0.31
N MET A 91 -2.71 4.89 0.67
CA MET A 91 -3.48 3.66 0.84
C MET A 91 -3.32 3.12 2.27
N ARG A 92 -4.44 2.76 2.90
CA ARG A 92 -4.44 2.11 4.22
C ARG A 92 -5.37 0.91 4.26
N SER A 93 -4.86 -0.22 4.75
CA SER A 93 -5.61 -1.46 4.94
C SER A 93 -5.51 -1.93 6.38
N ASP A 94 -6.64 -2.11 7.04
CA ASP A 94 -6.73 -2.72 8.36
C ASP A 94 -7.62 -3.97 8.24
N THR A 95 -7.06 -5.17 8.46
CA THR A 95 -7.76 -6.43 8.13
C THR A 95 -7.42 -7.64 9.00
N SER A 96 -8.45 -8.42 9.38
CA SER A 96 -8.23 -9.74 10.01
C SER A 96 -7.76 -10.83 9.03
N GLY A 97 -8.01 -10.65 7.73
CA GLY A 97 -7.62 -11.56 6.65
C GLY A 97 -6.25 -11.21 6.06
N ASN A 98 -6.14 -11.19 4.74
CA ASN A 98 -4.94 -10.78 4.01
C ASN A 98 -5.12 -9.39 3.38
N ALA A 99 -4.02 -8.65 3.25
CA ALA A 99 -3.95 -7.37 2.55
C ALA A 99 -3.06 -7.45 1.30
N CYS A 100 -3.56 -6.93 0.19
CA CYS A 100 -2.78 -6.70 -1.03
C CYS A 100 -2.93 -5.24 -1.47
N MET A 101 -1.82 -4.51 -1.53
CA MET A 101 -1.78 -3.11 -1.97
C MET A 101 -0.80 -2.92 -3.11
N ARG A 102 -1.26 -2.23 -4.16
CA ARG A 102 -0.43 -1.83 -5.30
C ARG A 102 -0.65 -0.36 -5.64
N SER A 103 0.43 0.38 -5.80
CA SER A 103 0.41 1.79 -6.22
C SER A 103 1.40 2.02 -7.33
N ASP A 104 0.93 2.59 -8.44
CA ASP A 104 1.72 3.10 -9.54
C ASP A 104 1.49 4.62 -9.56
N THR A 105 2.54 5.45 -9.43
CA THR A 105 2.34 6.87 -9.08
C THR A 105 3.44 7.81 -9.59
N SER A 106 3.03 8.87 -10.30
CA SER A 106 3.90 9.97 -10.77
C SER A 106 4.07 11.08 -9.72
N GLY A 107 4.42 10.70 -8.49
CA GLY A 107 4.52 11.60 -7.35
C GLY A 107 4.88 10.87 -6.05
N ASN A 108 4.23 11.15 -4.92
CA ASN A 108 4.56 10.46 -3.67
C ASN A 108 3.54 9.38 -3.29
N THR A 109 4.07 8.26 -2.82
CA THR A 109 3.28 7.11 -2.39
C THR A 109 3.45 6.84 -0.90
N CYS A 110 2.34 6.61 -0.21
CA CYS A 110 2.31 6.14 1.17
C CYS A 110 1.35 4.95 1.31
N MET A 111 1.89 3.78 1.63
CA MET A 111 1.12 2.56 1.88
C MET A 111 1.29 2.07 3.31
N HIS A 112 0.18 1.74 3.96
CA HIS A 112 0.17 1.16 5.29
C HIS A 112 -0.78 -0.04 5.39
N SER A 113 -0.27 -1.17 5.86
CA SER A 113 -1.04 -2.37 6.15
C SER A 113 -0.91 -2.75 7.62
N ASP A 114 -2.05 -3.00 8.27
CA ASP A 114 -2.14 -3.71 9.55
C ASP A 114 -3.00 -4.96 9.34
N THR A 115 -2.43 -6.15 9.60
CA THR A 115 -3.18 -7.39 9.40
C THR A 115 -2.82 -8.57 10.27
N SER A 116 -3.82 -9.37 10.65
CA SER A 116 -3.58 -10.68 11.28
C SER A 116 -3.06 -11.74 10.30
N GLY A 117 -3.35 -11.62 9.01
CA GLY A 117 -2.86 -12.53 7.97
C GLY A 117 -1.58 -12.03 7.31
N ASN A 118 -1.49 -12.25 6.00
CA ASN A 118 -0.35 -11.85 5.19
C ASN A 118 -0.58 -10.46 4.57
N ALA A 119 0.50 -9.69 4.46
CA ALA A 119 0.53 -8.44 3.69
C ALA A 119 1.46 -8.56 2.49
N CYS A 120 0.96 -8.10 1.34
CA CYS A 120 1.75 -7.88 0.13
C CYS A 120 1.58 -6.43 -0.30
N MET A 121 2.68 -5.68 -0.38
CA MET A 121 2.65 -4.28 -0.80
C MET A 121 3.67 -4.05 -1.92
N ARG A 122 3.25 -3.32 -2.97
CA ARG A 122 4.11 -2.95 -4.11
C ARG A 122 3.92 -1.48 -4.48
N SER A 123 5.02 -0.75 -4.60
CA SER A 123 5.06 0.66 -5.02
C SER A 123 6.00 0.80 -6.20
N ASP A 124 5.49 1.32 -7.32
CA ASP A 124 6.31 1.79 -8.45
C ASP A 124 6.06 3.31 -8.54
N THR A 125 7.09 4.14 -8.32
CA THR A 125 6.86 5.58 -8.00
C THR A 125 7.95 6.52 -8.51
N ASP A 126 7.58 7.48 -9.37
CA ASP A 126 8.44 8.56 -9.88
C ASP A 126 8.58 9.73 -8.88
N GLY A 127 8.83 9.41 -7.61
CA GLY A 127 8.94 10.37 -6.52
C GLY A 127 9.40 9.67 -5.25
N ASN A 128 8.77 9.89 -4.09
CA ASN A 128 9.16 9.18 -2.87
C ASN A 128 8.13 8.11 -2.48
N ALA A 129 8.61 6.97 -1.99
CA ALA A 129 7.77 5.88 -1.51
C ALA A 129 7.99 5.62 -0.01
N CYS A 130 6.89 5.50 0.73
CA CYS A 130 6.88 5.09 2.13
C CYS A 130 5.94 3.89 2.31
N MET A 131 6.47 2.77 2.80
CA MET A 131 5.74 1.52 3.00
C MET A 131 5.88 1.03 4.43
N ARG A 132 4.76 0.70 5.06
CA ARG A 132 4.72 0.19 6.45
C ARG A 132 3.77 -1.00 6.58
N SER A 133 4.29 -2.11 7.08
CA SER A 133 3.51 -3.34 7.31
C SER A 133 3.67 -3.80 8.74
N ASP A 134 2.55 -4.01 9.42
CA ASP A 134 2.49 -4.62 10.75
C ASP A 134 1.62 -5.88 10.64
N THR A 135 2.22 -7.08 10.80
CA THR A 135 1.49 -8.35 10.54
C THR A 135 1.74 -9.46 11.55
N SER A 136 0.73 -10.28 11.81
CA SER A 136 0.93 -11.52 12.60
C SER A 136 1.46 -12.70 11.79
N SER A 137 1.42 -12.63 10.46
CA SER A 137 1.85 -13.72 9.56
C SER A 137 3.04 -13.31 8.69
N ASN A 138 3.00 -13.42 7.36
CA ASN A 138 4.13 -13.02 6.51
C ASN A 138 3.91 -11.64 5.87
N THR A 139 5.01 -10.91 5.69
CA THR A 139 5.03 -9.65 4.95
C THR A 139 5.96 -9.75 3.74
N CYS A 140 5.48 -9.28 2.59
CA CYS A 140 6.28 -9.01 1.40
C CYS A 140 6.11 -7.55 0.98
N MET A 141 7.20 -6.81 0.87
CA MET A 141 7.20 -5.43 0.40
C MET A 141 8.21 -5.23 -0.72
N HIS A 142 7.77 -4.54 -1.78
CA HIS A 142 8.64 -4.12 -2.88
C HIS A 142 8.40 -2.65 -3.21
N SER A 143 9.49 -1.88 -3.26
CA SER A 143 9.49 -0.50 -3.75
C SER A 143 10.46 -0.38 -4.92
N ASP A 144 10.02 0.25 -6.00
CA ASP A 144 10.84 0.76 -7.11
C ASP A 144 10.57 2.26 -7.24
N THR A 145 11.61 3.09 -7.15
CA THR A 145 11.40 4.55 -7.09
C THR A 145 12.59 5.41 -7.52
N SER A 146 12.34 6.49 -8.26
CA SER A 146 13.39 7.45 -8.66
C SER A 146 13.85 8.34 -7.49
N GLY A 147 12.97 8.64 -6.54
CA GLY A 147 13.29 9.38 -5.31
C GLY A 147 13.63 8.44 -4.17
N ASN A 148 13.34 8.83 -2.93
CA ASN A 148 13.73 8.04 -1.75
C ASN A 148 12.71 6.94 -1.42
N ALA A 149 13.22 5.78 -1.00
CA ALA A 149 12.41 4.67 -0.50
C ALA A 149 12.58 4.51 1.02
N ARG A 150 11.45 4.40 1.73
CA ARG A 150 11.43 4.01 3.14
C ARG A 150 10.48 2.85 3.37
N MET A 151 11.02 1.74 3.87
CA MET A 151 10.26 0.52 4.16
C MET A 151 10.43 0.10 5.61
N ARG A 152 9.32 -0.27 6.26
CA ARG A 152 9.32 -0.84 7.61
C ARG A 152 8.37 -2.05 7.70
N SER A 153 8.90 -3.17 8.17
CA SER A 153 8.14 -4.38 8.47
C SER A 153 8.27 -4.73 9.94
N ASP A 154 7.14 -4.87 10.65
CA ASP A 154 7.11 -5.48 11.98
C ASP A 154 6.23 -6.74 11.88
N THR A 155 6.80 -7.95 11.98
CA THR A 155 6.03 -9.19 11.73
C THR A 155 6.42 -10.41 12.57
N SER A 156 5.43 -11.16 13.07
CA SER A 156 5.70 -12.41 13.80
C SER A 156 6.19 -13.55 12.91
N GLY A 157 5.76 -13.60 11.64
CA GLY A 157 6.19 -14.60 10.66
C GLY A 157 7.42 -14.14 9.88
N ASN A 158 7.49 -14.43 8.57
CA ASN A 158 8.64 -14.04 7.75
C ASN A 158 8.46 -12.65 7.11
N ALA A 159 9.57 -11.95 6.88
CA ALA A 159 9.63 -10.69 6.16
C ALA A 159 10.51 -10.79 4.92
N CYS A 160 10.00 -10.30 3.78
CA CYS A 160 10.78 -10.08 2.56
C CYS A 160 10.63 -8.62 2.12
N MET A 161 11.74 -7.90 2.00
CA MET A 161 11.77 -6.50 1.58
C MET A 161 12.76 -6.29 0.44
N ARG A 162 12.30 -5.63 -0.62
CA ARG A 162 13.13 -5.21 -1.75
C ARG A 162 12.92 -3.73 -2.05
N SER A 163 14.02 -2.99 -2.15
CA SER A 163 14.02 -1.58 -2.51
C SER A 163 15.00 -1.33 -3.64
N ASP A 164 14.51 -0.86 -4.77
CA ASP A 164 15.31 -0.42 -5.91
C ASP A 164 15.10 1.10 -6.05
N THR A 165 16.17 1.91 -6.01
CA THR A 165 16.03 3.38 -6.01
C THR A 165 17.23 4.17 -6.52
N ASP A 166 16.97 5.23 -7.29
CA ASP A 166 18.01 6.15 -7.78
C ASP A 166 18.53 7.13 -6.71
N SER A 167 17.90 7.20 -5.53
CA SER A 167 18.28 8.11 -4.45
C SER A 167 18.72 7.36 -3.19
N ASN A 168 18.00 7.46 -2.07
CA ASN A 168 18.36 6.76 -0.83
C ASN A 168 17.31 5.72 -0.47
N ALA A 169 17.78 4.59 0.06
CA ALA A 169 16.96 3.52 0.60
C ALA A 169 17.13 3.39 2.11
N ARG A 170 16.01 3.34 2.84
CA ARG A 170 16.01 3.00 4.26
C ARG A 170 15.04 1.87 4.55
N MET A 171 15.56 0.73 4.96
CA MET A 171 14.78 -0.46 5.29
C MET A 171 14.97 -0.86 6.76
N ARG A 172 13.86 -1.19 7.43
CA ARG A 172 13.86 -1.75 8.78
C ARG A 172 12.94 -2.97 8.88
N SER A 173 13.44 -4.08 9.40
CA SER A 173 12.67 -5.31 9.61
C SER A 173 12.79 -5.80 11.05
N ASP A 174 11.68 -5.86 11.77
CA ASP A 174 11.63 -6.46 13.10
C ASP A 174 10.77 -7.73 12.97
N THR A 175 11.37 -8.94 13.06
CA THR A 175 10.67 -10.19 12.70
C THR A 175 10.91 -11.40 13.62
N GLY A 176 9.83 -12.12 13.95
CA GLY A 176 9.89 -13.38 14.70
C GLY A 176 10.32 -14.60 13.86
N GLY A 177 10.20 -14.51 12.53
CA GLY A 177 10.63 -15.54 11.58
C GLY A 177 11.90 -15.16 10.83
N ASN A 178 12.01 -15.58 9.57
CA ASN A 178 13.14 -15.25 8.71
C ASN A 178 12.99 -13.87 8.07
N ALA A 179 14.11 -13.17 7.92
CA ALA A 179 14.21 -11.88 7.23
C ALA A 179 15.02 -12.01 5.92
N CYS A 180 14.48 -11.48 4.82
CA CYS A 180 15.21 -11.26 3.58
C CYS A 180 15.10 -9.78 3.18
N MET A 181 16.23 -9.10 3.05
CA MET A 181 16.30 -7.69 2.66
C MET A 181 17.25 -7.53 1.48
N ARG A 182 16.81 -6.81 0.44
CA ARG A 182 17.67 -6.41 -0.68
C ARG A 182 17.46 -4.94 -1.02
N SER A 183 18.56 -4.21 -1.16
CA SER A 183 18.56 -2.81 -1.56
C SER A 183 19.50 -2.59 -2.73
N ASP A 184 19.00 -2.14 -3.87
CA ASP A 184 19.85 -1.71 -4.98
C ASP A 184 19.65 -0.20 -5.15
N THR A 185 20.67 0.62 -4.86
CA THR A 185 20.51 2.07 -4.91
C THR A 185 21.77 2.84 -5.32
N SER A 186 21.57 3.95 -6.05
CA SER A 186 22.65 4.86 -6.47
C SER A 186 23.16 5.76 -5.33
N GLY A 187 22.38 5.97 -4.26
CA GLY A 187 22.78 6.76 -3.10
C GLY A 187 23.08 5.88 -1.88
N ILE A 188 22.54 6.27 -0.72
CA ILE A 188 22.80 5.62 0.56
C ILE A 188 21.77 4.52 0.82
N ALA A 189 22.26 3.31 1.11
CA ALA A 189 21.45 2.24 1.68
C ALA A 189 21.67 2.12 3.20
N CYS A 190 20.59 2.27 3.95
CA CYS A 190 20.52 1.99 5.39
C CYS A 190 19.59 0.80 5.63
N MET A 191 20.14 -0.31 6.14
CA MET A 191 19.36 -1.52 6.45
C MET A 191 19.52 -1.89 7.92
N ARG A 192 18.40 -2.09 8.62
CA ARG A 192 18.38 -2.62 9.99
C ARG A 192 17.45 -3.82 10.05
N SER A 193 17.89 -4.90 10.68
CA SER A 193 17.00 -6.01 10.98
C SER A 193 17.26 -6.56 12.36
N ASP A 194 16.17 -6.85 13.06
CA ASP A 194 16.13 -7.51 14.35
C ASP A 194 15.33 -8.81 14.10
N THR A 195 15.96 -9.99 14.10
CA THR A 195 15.30 -11.26 13.72
C THR A 195 15.59 -12.42 14.66
N SER A 196 14.57 -13.21 15.00
CA SER A 196 14.75 -14.47 15.76
C SER A 196 15.12 -15.67 14.86
N GLY A 197 14.94 -15.54 13.54
CA GLY A 197 15.19 -16.59 12.55
C GLY A 197 16.45 -16.32 11.71
N ASN A 198 16.46 -16.84 10.48
CA ASN A 198 17.56 -16.59 9.55
C ASN A 198 17.45 -15.20 8.92
N MET A 199 18.58 -14.50 8.87
CA MET A 199 18.71 -13.23 8.15
C MET A 199 19.48 -13.40 6.84
N ARG A 200 18.95 -12.82 5.76
CA ARG A 200 19.70 -12.50 4.54
C ARG A 200 19.53 -11.02 4.22
N ALA A 201 20.64 -10.29 4.12
CA ALA A 201 20.64 -8.88 3.73
C ALA A 201 21.69 -8.63 2.65
N CYS A 202 21.31 -7.91 1.60
CA CYS A 202 22.20 -7.51 0.51
C CYS A 202 21.93 -6.05 0.16
N ALA A 203 22.99 -5.24 0.05
CA ALA A 203 22.92 -3.89 -0.49
C ALA A 203 23.93 -3.73 -1.61
N VAL A 204 23.49 -3.16 -2.72
CA VAL A 204 24.30 -2.80 -3.87
C VAL A 204 24.25 -1.29 -4.00
N THR A 205 25.33 -0.61 -3.57
CA THR A 205 25.44 0.86 -3.60
C THR A 205 26.84 1.33 -4.01
N PRO A 206 26.96 2.44 -4.78
CA PRO A 206 28.25 3.07 -5.03
C PRO A 206 28.73 3.92 -3.84
N ALA A 207 27.85 4.27 -2.89
CA ALA A 207 28.15 5.04 -1.68
C ALA A 207 28.09 4.16 -0.39
N ALA A 208 28.42 4.75 0.75
CA ALA A 208 28.54 4.06 2.04
C ALA A 208 27.26 3.30 2.44
N THR A 209 27.42 2.02 2.79
CA THR A 209 26.35 1.16 3.31
C THR A 209 26.41 1.11 4.83
N LEU A 210 25.27 1.31 5.51
CA LEU A 210 25.13 1.05 6.95
C LEU A 210 24.14 -0.10 7.16
N ALA A 211 24.68 -1.31 7.32
CA ALA A 211 23.90 -2.50 7.65
C ALA A 211 24.10 -2.87 9.13
N HIS A 212 23.01 -3.06 9.87
CA HIS A 212 23.03 -3.58 11.22
C HIS A 212 22.04 -4.74 11.34
N ALA A 213 22.55 -5.86 11.85
CA ALA A 213 21.81 -7.08 12.09
C ALA A 213 21.93 -7.44 13.57
N GLN A 214 20.80 -7.60 14.27
CA GLN A 214 20.72 -8.10 15.64
C GLN A 214 19.94 -9.41 15.71
#